data_AF-A0A9E3BEA2-F1
#
_entry.id   AF-A0A9E3BEA2-F1
#
_cell.length_a   1.000
_cell.length_b   1.000
_cell.length_c   1.000
_cell.angle_alpha   90.00
_cell.angle_beta   90.00
_cell.angle_gamma   90.00
#
_symmetry.space_group_name_H-M   'P 1'
#
loop_
_entity.id
_entity.type
_entity.pdbx_description
1 polymer ?
#
loop_
_entity_poly.entity_id
_entity_poly.type
_entity_poly.pdbx_seq_one_letter_code
_entity_poly.pdbx_strand_id
1 'polypeptide(L)'
;VNCNGRKTCAISYTVRETTGTIFHKEVAADDQLFLPTARMWKGLFTDPQFQSGTITVKGPVNPAQSNTETGIYFALTCDRAAASKINWDSVDGHELRRDCAYKPETQGLPENGE
;
A
#
# COMPACT_ATOMS: atom_id res chain seq x y z
N VAL A 1 -12.97 3.89 3.12
CA VAL A 1 -12.30 5.15 2.76
C VAL A 1 -12.86 6.25 3.66
N ASN A 2 -11.99 6.99 4.34
CA ASN A 2 -12.38 8.10 5.20
C ASN A 2 -11.59 9.35 4.75
N CYS A 3 -12.28 10.38 4.24
CA CYS A 3 -11.63 11.58 3.75
C CYS A 3 -12.12 12.81 4.50
N ASN A 4 -11.23 13.50 5.20
CA ASN A 4 -11.55 14.74 5.89
C ASN A 4 -11.50 15.91 4.89
N GLY A 5 -12.69 16.44 4.56
CA GLY A 5 -12.85 17.60 3.69
C GLY A 5 -12.24 17.45 2.29
N ARG A 6 -12.09 16.21 1.79
CA ARG A 6 -11.38 15.86 0.53
C ARG A 6 -9.89 16.24 0.48
N LYS A 7 -9.34 16.79 1.57
CA LYS A 7 -7.92 17.19 1.64
C LYS A 7 -7.03 16.06 2.13
N THR A 8 -7.52 15.28 3.08
CA THR A 8 -6.77 14.15 3.65
C THR A 8 -7.61 12.89 3.58
N CYS A 9 -7.05 11.76 3.14
CA CYS A 9 -7.78 10.50 3.04
C CYS A 9 -7.03 9.35 3.72
N ALA A 10 -7.75 8.56 4.53
CA ALA A 10 -7.34 7.24 4.98
C ALA A 10 -8.08 6.17 4.16
N ILE A 11 -7.34 5.39 3.40
CA ILE A 11 -7.85 4.33 2.54
C ILE A 11 -7.31 3.02 3.07
N SER A 12 -8.18 2.02 3.21
CA SER A 12 -7.75 0.68 3.56
C SER A 12 -8.42 -0.31 2.62
N TYR A 13 -7.66 -1.26 2.10
CA TYR A 13 -8.19 -2.36 1.30
C TYR A 13 -7.51 -3.67 1.66
N THR A 14 -8.23 -4.77 1.45
CA THR A 14 -7.78 -6.12 1.76
C THR A 14 -7.54 -6.87 0.46
N VAL A 15 -6.34 -7.43 0.27
CA VAL A 15 -6.05 -8.34 -0.84
C VAL A 15 -6.51 -9.75 -0.51
N ARG A 16 -6.94 -10.50 -1.53
CA ARG A 16 -7.57 -11.82 -1.35
C ARG A 16 -6.59 -12.98 -1.21
N GLU A 17 -5.40 -12.86 -1.78
CA GLU A 17 -4.38 -13.92 -1.74
C GLU A 17 -3.33 -13.66 -0.66
N THR A 18 -2.83 -14.73 -0.04
CA THR A 18 -1.73 -14.67 0.92
C THR A 18 -0.48 -14.18 0.23
N THR A 19 0.07 -13.07 0.71
CA THR A 19 1.30 -12.47 0.23
C THR A 19 2.56 -13.26 0.60
N GLY A 20 2.41 -14.47 1.15
CA GLY A 20 3.53 -15.35 1.49
C GLY A 20 4.51 -15.54 0.33
N THR A 21 4.04 -15.63 -0.92
CA THR A 21 4.90 -15.66 -2.13
C THR A 21 5.32 -14.29 -2.65
N ILE A 22 4.58 -13.24 -2.28
CA ILE A 22 4.72 -11.87 -2.79
C ILE A 22 5.91 -11.15 -2.13
N PHE A 23 6.18 -11.41 -0.84
CA PHE A 23 7.36 -10.86 -0.15
C PHE A 23 8.68 -11.58 -0.49
N HIS A 24 8.64 -12.80 -1.05
CA HIS A 24 9.84 -13.54 -1.47
C HIS A 24 10.37 -13.12 -2.85
N LYS A 25 9.62 -12.30 -3.59
CA LYS A 25 10.04 -11.69 -4.85
C LYS A 25 9.55 -10.24 -4.84
N GLU A 26 10.43 -9.28 -4.52
CA GLU A 26 10.09 -7.85 -4.49
C GLU A 26 9.28 -7.38 -5.71
N VAL A 27 9.57 -7.94 -6.89
CA VAL A 27 8.85 -7.67 -8.14
C VAL A 27 7.36 -8.03 -8.05
N ALA A 28 7.01 -9.16 -7.42
CA ALA A 28 5.61 -9.57 -7.26
C ALA A 28 4.86 -8.68 -6.24
N ALA A 29 5.55 -8.20 -5.20
CA ALA A 29 4.98 -7.22 -4.25
C ALA A 29 4.70 -5.88 -4.91
N ASP A 30 5.65 -5.42 -5.74
CA ASP A 30 5.54 -4.15 -6.43
C ASP A 30 4.40 -4.16 -7.44
N ASP A 31 4.30 -5.20 -8.27
CA ASP A 31 3.25 -5.31 -9.28
C ASP A 31 1.85 -5.49 -8.68
N GLN A 32 1.72 -6.26 -7.58
CA GLN A 32 0.41 -6.60 -7.04
C GLN A 32 -0.10 -5.61 -5.98
N LEU A 33 0.78 -4.93 -5.25
CA LEU A 33 0.39 -4.05 -4.13
C LEU A 33 0.71 -2.59 -4.43
N PHE A 34 1.89 -2.30 -4.99
CA PHE A 34 2.34 -0.93 -5.20
C PHE A 34 1.81 -0.32 -6.49
N LEU A 35 1.71 -1.07 -7.60
CA LEU A 35 1.17 -0.54 -8.86
C LEU A 35 -0.31 -0.09 -8.74
N PRO A 36 -1.23 -0.86 -8.11
CA PRO A 36 -2.57 -0.36 -7.83
C PRO A 36 -2.56 0.89 -6.93
N THR A 37 -1.66 0.90 -5.94
CA THR A 37 -1.47 2.03 -5.03
C THR A 37 -1.00 3.29 -5.78
N ALA A 38 -0.04 3.17 -6.70
CA ALA A 38 0.44 4.24 -7.57
C ALA A 38 -0.67 4.85 -8.42
N ARG A 39 -1.52 4.00 -9.02
CA ARG A 39 -2.65 4.45 -9.84
C ARG A 39 -3.71 5.18 -9.01
N MET A 40 -3.99 4.69 -7.79
CA MET A 40 -4.88 5.39 -6.85
C MET A 40 -4.32 6.76 -6.47
N TRP A 41 -3.03 6.84 -6.13
CA TRP A 41 -2.37 8.10 -5.83
C TRP A 41 -2.40 9.08 -6.99
N LYS A 42 -2.12 8.62 -8.21
CA LYS A 42 -2.22 9.42 -9.42
C LYS A 42 -3.60 10.07 -9.53
N GLY A 43 -4.66 9.29 -9.35
CA GLY A 43 -6.04 9.81 -9.36
C GLY A 43 -6.29 10.83 -8.24
N LEU A 44 -5.87 10.55 -7.00
CA LEU A 44 -6.11 11.45 -5.87
C LEU A 44 -5.36 12.77 -5.99
N PHE A 45 -4.09 12.74 -6.42
CA PHE A 45 -3.26 13.95 -6.55
C PHE A 45 -3.58 14.79 -7.79
N THR A 46 -4.37 14.28 -8.75
CA THR A 46 -4.95 15.15 -9.81
C THR A 46 -5.94 16.16 -9.24
N ASP A 47 -6.56 15.89 -8.09
CA ASP A 47 -7.37 16.90 -7.39
C ASP A 47 -6.45 17.93 -6.73
N PRO A 48 -6.52 19.23 -7.09
CA PRO A 48 -5.70 20.27 -6.48
C PRO A 48 -5.98 20.49 -4.99
N GLN A 49 -7.17 20.10 -4.50
CA GLN A 49 -7.53 20.23 -3.10
C GLN A 49 -6.93 19.13 -2.23
N PHE A 50 -6.57 17.98 -2.82
CA PHE A 50 -5.99 16.87 -2.10
C PHE A 50 -4.57 17.19 -1.61
N GLN A 51 -4.32 17.01 -0.31
CA GLN A 51 -3.07 17.38 0.38
C GLN A 51 -2.27 16.16 0.82
N SER A 52 -2.92 15.11 1.31
CA SER A 52 -2.24 13.88 1.70
C SER A 52 -3.18 12.70 1.83
N GLY A 53 -2.63 11.50 1.91
CA GLY A 53 -3.40 10.38 2.43
C GLY A 53 -2.53 9.31 3.04
N THR A 54 -3.20 8.29 3.56
CA THR A 54 -2.60 7.06 4.03
C THR A 54 -3.35 5.90 3.40
N ILE A 55 -2.63 5.05 2.69
CA ILE A 55 -3.15 3.78 2.18
C ILE A 55 -2.64 2.66 3.09
N THR A 56 -3.55 1.87 3.62
CA THR A 56 -3.26 0.70 4.45
C THR A 56 -3.66 -0.54 3.67
N VAL A 57 -2.69 -1.39 3.38
CA VAL A 57 -2.92 -2.66 2.67
C VAL A 57 -3.01 -3.77 3.69
N LYS A 58 -4.08 -4.53 3.62
CA LYS A 58 -4.35 -5.68 4.49
C LYS A 58 -4.41 -6.95 3.69
N GLY A 59 -4.22 -8.10 4.33
CA GLY A 59 -4.47 -9.39 3.70
C GLY A 59 -4.36 -10.55 4.68
N PRO A 60 -4.61 -11.78 4.21
CA PRO A 60 -4.64 -12.96 5.06
C PRO A 60 -3.26 -13.28 5.68
N VAL A 61 -3.24 -13.54 6.99
CA VAL A 61 -2.02 -13.87 7.74
C VAL A 61 -1.62 -15.34 7.67
N ASN A 62 -2.55 -16.25 7.33
CA ASN A 62 -2.29 -17.68 7.34
C ASN A 62 -2.77 -18.34 6.04
N PRO A 63 -1.88 -18.95 5.23
CA PRO A 63 -2.25 -19.63 3.99
C PRO A 63 -2.95 -20.97 4.20
N ALA A 64 -2.80 -21.60 5.39
CA ALA A 64 -3.28 -22.94 5.65
C ALA A 64 -4.72 -23.01 6.17
N GLN A 65 -5.30 -21.89 6.60
CA GLN A 65 -6.66 -21.85 7.10
C GLN A 65 -7.53 -20.94 6.23
N SER A 66 -8.57 -21.54 5.65
CA SER A 66 -9.48 -20.91 4.70
C SER A 66 -10.32 -19.75 5.28
N ASN A 67 -10.08 -19.20 6.48
CA ASN A 67 -10.85 -18.06 6.98
C ASN A 67 -10.19 -17.15 8.04
N THR A 68 -10.50 -15.87 7.84
CA THR A 68 -10.76 -14.76 8.79
C THR A 68 -9.67 -13.81 9.27
N GLU A 69 -8.44 -14.22 9.56
CA GLU A 69 -7.51 -13.28 10.17
C GLU A 69 -6.80 -12.44 9.07
N THR A 70 -7.03 -11.12 9.11
CA THR A 70 -6.46 -10.16 8.14
C THR A 70 -5.52 -9.22 8.87
N GLY A 71 -4.22 -9.33 8.55
CA GLY A 71 -3.17 -8.48 9.06
C GLY A 71 -3.01 -7.23 8.20
N ILE A 72 -2.38 -6.21 8.75
CA ILE A 72 -1.87 -5.09 7.94
C ILE A 72 -0.52 -5.54 7.40
N TYR A 73 -0.31 -5.41 6.10
CA TYR A 73 0.98 -5.69 5.45
C TYR A 73 1.86 -4.46 5.44
N PHE A 74 1.27 -3.30 5.12
CA PHE A 74 1.94 -2.02 5.21
C PHE A 74 0.95 -0.86 5.23
N ALA A 75 1.44 0.28 5.70
CA ALA A 75 0.84 1.58 5.47
C ALA A 75 1.79 2.47 4.65
N LEU A 76 1.24 3.20 3.68
CA LEU A 76 1.97 4.15 2.86
C LEU A 76 1.27 5.50 2.95
N THR A 77 1.95 6.49 3.52
CA THR A 77 1.44 7.86 3.60
C THR A 77 2.17 8.74 2.60
N CYS A 78 1.44 9.38 1.70
CA CYS A 78 2.01 10.33 0.75
C CYS A 78 1.33 11.68 0.86
N ASP A 79 2.11 12.76 0.85
CA ASP A 79 1.63 14.13 0.82
C ASP A 79 1.89 14.78 -0.54
N ARG A 80 1.30 15.95 -0.77
CA ARG A 80 1.38 16.66 -2.05
C ARG A 80 2.80 17.11 -2.39
N ALA A 81 3.65 17.37 -1.40
CA ALA A 81 5.02 17.82 -1.62
C ALA A 81 5.95 16.66 -2.02
N ALA A 82 5.71 15.46 -1.49
CA ALA A 82 6.32 14.22 -1.97
C ALA A 82 5.78 13.84 -3.35
N ALA A 83 4.46 13.86 -3.51
CA ALA A 83 3.76 13.46 -4.73
C ALA A 83 4.13 14.29 -5.96
N SER A 84 4.49 15.56 -5.79
CA SER A 84 4.92 16.43 -6.90
C SER A 84 6.30 16.06 -7.45
N LYS A 85 7.08 15.27 -6.73
CA LYS A 85 8.41 14.77 -7.15
C LYS A 85 8.34 13.40 -7.83
N ILE A 86 7.19 12.72 -7.73
CA ILE A 86 6.99 11.37 -8.23
C ILE A 86 6.47 11.41 -9.67
N ASN A 87 7.13 10.66 -10.56
CA ASN A 87 6.58 10.40 -11.88
C ASN A 87 5.59 9.23 -11.83
N TRP A 88 4.31 9.53 -11.65
CA TRP A 88 3.24 8.54 -11.52
C TRP A 88 3.05 7.60 -12.74
N ASP A 89 3.64 7.92 -13.89
CA ASP A 89 3.60 7.07 -15.08
C ASP A 89 4.68 5.97 -15.09
N SER A 90 5.72 6.10 -14.26
CA SER A 90 6.85 5.17 -14.22
C SER A 90 7.26 4.73 -12.81
N VAL A 91 6.60 5.26 -11.76
CA VAL A 91 6.98 4.99 -10.37
C VAL A 91 6.80 3.50 -10.04
N ASP A 92 7.85 2.90 -9.47
CA ASP A 92 7.83 1.55 -8.94
C ASP A 92 7.57 1.51 -7.42
N GLY A 93 7.50 0.30 -6.85
CA GLY A 93 7.25 0.17 -5.41
C GLY A 93 8.43 0.63 -4.57
N HIS A 94 9.66 0.59 -5.06
CA HIS A 94 10.84 1.08 -4.35
C HIS A 94 10.85 2.62 -4.27
N GLU A 95 10.58 3.31 -5.37
CA GLU A 95 10.45 4.77 -5.41
C GLU A 95 9.29 5.26 -4.53
N LEU A 96 8.15 4.57 -4.54
CA LEU A 96 7.04 4.86 -3.63
C LEU A 96 7.45 4.72 -2.16
N ARG A 97 8.19 3.66 -1.82
CA ARG A 97 8.69 3.43 -0.45
C ARG A 97 9.69 4.49 0.00
N ARG A 98 10.47 5.05 -0.94
CA ARG A 98 11.44 6.11 -0.69
C ARG A 98 10.77 7.48 -0.53
N ASP A 99 9.88 7.84 -1.45
CA ASP A 99 9.37 9.20 -1.58
C ASP A 99 8.12 9.43 -0.72
N CYS A 100 7.34 8.38 -0.43
CA CYS A 100 6.25 8.41 0.53
C CYS A 100 6.69 7.80 1.87
N ALA A 101 6.05 8.19 2.97
CA ALA A 101 6.30 7.62 4.30
C ALA A 101 5.75 6.20 4.39
N TYR A 102 6.60 5.23 4.05
CA TYR A 102 6.33 3.80 4.14
C TYR A 102 6.54 3.28 5.56
N LYS A 103 5.56 2.51 6.05
CA LYS A 103 5.64 1.75 7.28
C LYS A 103 5.31 0.29 6.98
N PRO A 104 6.31 -0.61 7.00
CA PRO A 104 6.03 -2.04 6.95
C PRO A 104 5.33 -2.44 8.25
N GLU A 105 4.27 -3.23 8.14
CA GLU A 105 3.62 -3.85 9.28
C GLU A 105 3.76 -5.36 9.05
N THR A 106 4.76 -5.97 9.67
CA THR A 106 5.00 -7.42 9.55
C THR A 106 4.25 -8.23 10.60
N GLN A 107 3.49 -7.56 11.47
CA GLN A 107 2.89 -8.18 12.63
C GLN A 107 1.77 -9.15 12.19
N GLY A 108 2.02 -10.44 12.42
CA GLY A 108 1.11 -11.52 12.05
C GLY A 108 1.31 -12.06 10.63
N LEU A 109 2.20 -11.51 9.79
CA LEU A 109 2.63 -12.24 8.60
C LEU A 109 3.21 -13.60 9.01
N PRO A 110 3.02 -14.67 8.21
CA PRO A 110 3.57 -15.95 8.58
C PRO A 110 5.10 -15.81 8.64
N GLU A 111 5.65 -15.80 9.85
CA GLU A 111 7.06 -16.07 10.08
C GLU A 111 7.27 -17.48 9.57
N ASN A 112 8.18 -17.65 8.62
CA ASN A 112 8.45 -18.95 8.00
C ASN A 112 8.62 -20.01 9.10
N GLY A 113 7.72 -21.00 9.11
CA GLY A 113 8.12 -22.33 9.55
C GLY A 113 9.13 -22.82 8.53
N GLU A 114 10.35 -23.08 9.03
CA GLU A 114 11.48 -23.69 8.31
C GLU A 114 11.09 -24.89 7.43
#